data_AF-A0A9X4KLG0-F1
#
_entry.id   AF-A0A9X4KLG0-F1
#
_cell.length_a   1.000
_cell.length_b   1.000
_cell.length_c   1.000
_cell.angle_alpha   90.00
_cell.angle_beta   90.00
_cell.angle_gamma   90.00
#
_symmetry.space_group_name_H-M   'P 1'
#
loop_
_entity.id
_entity.type
_entity.pdbx_description
1 polymer ?
#
loop_
_entity_poly.entity_id
_entity_poly.type
_entity_poly.pdbx_seq_one_letter_code
_entity_poly.pdbx_strand_id
1 'polypeptide(L)'
;MQRYVQALQYVQSRNGSIVVDAPAVAATSTAGDDSLHGKMSGFIELLAANGIAPLGMGASLFWTYDKVYAAQGMSFFDSVFLAPNADGQRVQSTNKSAPFVFSPYVIPFAQLQDYEQPDTALRTPLPLNLAFSFDLFPDEDAMEEAVDAISRSWIPFADLKNGSHEVRTDRVAVQSSGGSLLIDGKPLDIGKHEQTVDENYAYTAAAKISFSKLFGIQNQILMVIIGASLTVFGLFLFIGYRRYRRKFLYRGGRHDAL
;
A
#
# COMPACT_ATOMS: atom_id res chain seq x y z
N MET A 1 6.73 3.76 13.87
CA MET A 1 5.52 3.10 14.41
C MET A 1 4.75 3.96 15.40
N GLN A 2 5.38 4.55 16.44
CA GLN A 2 4.64 5.37 17.43
C GLN A 2 3.79 6.49 16.82
N ARG A 3 4.30 7.28 15.88
CA ARG A 3 3.52 8.33 15.18
C ARG A 3 2.35 7.81 14.35
N TYR A 4 2.50 6.62 13.77
CA TYR A 4 1.41 5.99 13.02
C TYR A 4 0.27 5.59 13.96
N VAL A 5 0.60 4.96 15.09
CA VAL A 5 -0.35 4.64 16.15
C VAL A 5 -1.02 5.91 16.71
N GLN A 6 -0.25 6.97 16.97
CA GLN A 6 -0.79 8.25 17.44
C GLN A 6 -1.75 8.90 16.42
N ALA A 7 -1.43 8.85 15.12
CA ALA A 7 -2.32 9.35 14.08
C ALA A 7 -3.63 8.57 14.04
N LEU A 8 -3.58 7.23 14.16
CA LEU A 8 -4.77 6.40 14.23
C LEU A 8 -5.59 6.66 15.50
N GLN A 9 -4.93 6.85 16.65
CA GLN A 9 -5.60 7.23 17.90
C GLN A 9 -6.31 8.58 17.77
N TYR A 10 -5.68 9.57 17.12
CA TYR A 10 -6.29 10.88 16.85
C TYR A 10 -7.51 10.77 15.92
N VAL A 11 -7.41 9.99 14.84
CA VAL A 11 -8.54 9.74 13.94
C VAL A 11 -9.68 9.06 14.69
N GLN A 12 -9.38 8.04 15.49
CA GLN A 12 -10.38 7.31 16.27
C GLN A 12 -11.01 8.20 17.35
N SER A 13 -10.22 9.02 18.07
CA SER A 13 -10.72 9.95 19.10
C SER A 13 -11.71 10.97 18.56
N ARG A 14 -11.55 11.32 17.27
CA ARG A 14 -12.47 12.16 16.48
C ARG A 14 -13.61 11.36 15.82
N ASN A 15 -13.97 10.21 16.39
CA ASN A 15 -15.04 9.33 15.95
C ASN A 15 -14.80 8.63 14.59
N GLY A 16 -13.57 8.65 14.08
CA GLY A 16 -13.17 7.91 12.88
C GLY A 16 -13.12 6.39 13.11
N SER A 17 -13.50 5.62 12.10
CA SER A 17 -13.37 4.16 12.12
C SER A 17 -12.10 3.72 11.40
N ILE A 18 -11.43 2.69 11.92
CA ILE A 18 -10.16 2.21 11.34
C ILE A 18 -10.40 0.90 10.57
N VAL A 19 -9.91 0.87 9.34
CA VAL A 19 -9.88 -0.32 8.47
C VAL A 19 -8.42 -0.58 8.11
N VAL A 20 -7.98 -1.84 8.22
CA VAL A 20 -6.61 -2.24 7.93
C VAL A 20 -6.46 -2.53 6.44
N ASP A 21 -5.52 -1.89 5.75
CA ASP A 21 -5.28 -2.20 4.36
C ASP A 21 -4.49 -3.52 4.18
N ALA A 22 -4.74 -4.22 3.09
CA ALA A 22 -4.03 -5.44 2.76
C ALA A 22 -2.55 -5.14 2.51
N PRO A 23 -1.62 -5.94 3.07
CA PRO A 23 -0.20 -5.67 2.89
C PRO A 23 0.21 -5.87 1.43
N ALA A 24 1.16 -5.06 0.97
CA ALA A 24 1.81 -5.28 -0.31
C ALA A 24 2.55 -6.62 -0.29
N VAL A 25 2.13 -7.55 -1.15
CA VAL A 25 2.65 -8.91 -1.25
C VAL A 25 3.61 -9.01 -2.43
N ALA A 26 4.88 -9.35 -2.17
CA ALA A 26 5.86 -9.58 -3.21
C ALA A 26 5.67 -10.96 -3.85
N ALA A 27 5.99 -11.05 -5.14
CA ALA A 27 5.96 -12.23 -6.01
C ALA A 27 6.59 -13.51 -5.44
N THR A 28 7.49 -13.37 -4.47
CA THR A 28 8.28 -14.45 -3.90
C THR A 28 7.62 -15.11 -2.69
N SER A 29 6.39 -14.73 -2.34
CA SER A 29 5.66 -15.33 -1.21
C SER A 29 5.22 -16.75 -1.60
N THR A 30 5.91 -17.75 -1.07
CA THR A 30 5.63 -19.17 -1.34
C THR A 30 4.44 -19.66 -0.53
N ALA A 31 3.57 -20.46 -1.15
CA ALA A 31 2.54 -21.21 -0.43
C ALA A 31 3.19 -22.09 0.65
N GLY A 32 2.87 -21.83 1.92
CA GLY A 32 3.41 -22.55 3.08
C GLY A 32 4.24 -21.72 4.05
N ASP A 33 4.52 -20.45 3.74
CA ASP A 33 5.03 -19.50 4.74
C ASP A 33 3.84 -18.89 5.51
N ASP A 34 3.59 -19.36 6.74
CA ASP A 34 2.58 -18.76 7.64
C ASP A 34 2.93 -17.34 8.10
N SER A 35 3.98 -16.73 7.52
CA SER A 35 4.38 -15.37 7.86
C SER A 35 3.29 -14.33 7.59
N LEU A 36 2.38 -14.52 6.63
CA LEU A 36 1.29 -13.58 6.42
C LEU A 36 0.31 -13.59 7.60
N HIS A 37 -0.13 -14.77 8.02
CA HIS A 37 -1.01 -14.94 9.18
C HIS A 37 -0.39 -14.36 10.45
N GLY A 38 0.87 -14.72 10.74
CA GLY A 38 1.58 -14.20 11.91
C GLY A 38 1.78 -12.67 11.87
N LYS A 39 2.11 -12.09 10.71
CA LYS A 39 2.29 -10.64 10.56
C LYS A 39 0.98 -9.88 10.73
N MET A 40 -0.11 -10.39 10.14
CA MET A 40 -1.43 -9.80 10.28
C MET A 40 -1.95 -9.87 11.72
N SER A 41 -1.86 -11.06 12.36
CA SER A 41 -2.21 -11.22 13.78
C SER A 41 -1.43 -10.25 14.65
N GLY A 42 -0.09 -10.22 14.51
CA GLY A 42 0.77 -9.32 15.28
C GLY A 42 0.47 -7.84 15.04
N PHE A 43 0.09 -7.46 13.82
CA PHE A 43 -0.31 -6.09 13.52
C PHE A 43 -1.65 -5.71 14.18
N ILE A 44 -2.67 -6.58 14.10
CA ILE A 44 -3.97 -6.38 14.76
C ILE A 44 -3.79 -6.28 16.28
N GLU A 45 -3.00 -7.19 16.86
CA GLU A 45 -2.66 -7.20 18.28
C GLU A 45 -1.93 -5.92 18.70
N LEU A 46 -1.01 -5.40 17.88
CA LEU A 46 -0.33 -4.14 18.14
C LEU A 46 -1.32 -2.97 18.15
N LEU A 47 -2.26 -2.90 17.21
CA LEU A 47 -3.28 -1.86 17.18
C LEU A 47 -4.14 -1.91 18.44
N ALA A 48 -4.66 -3.10 18.79
CA ALA A 48 -5.52 -3.27 19.93
C ALA A 48 -4.81 -2.98 21.27
N ALA A 49 -3.53 -3.38 21.40
CA ALA A 49 -2.71 -3.07 22.58
C ALA A 49 -2.50 -1.56 22.79
N ASN A 50 -2.63 -0.76 21.72
CA ASN A 50 -2.57 0.69 21.77
C ASN A 50 -3.96 1.35 21.78
N GLY A 51 -5.03 0.61 22.08
CA GLY A 51 -6.38 1.15 22.16
C GLY A 51 -6.97 1.55 20.81
N ILE A 52 -6.48 0.97 19.71
CA ILE A 52 -7.03 1.16 18.36
C ILE A 52 -7.87 -0.07 18.02
N ALA A 53 -9.12 0.15 17.63
CA ALA A 53 -10.07 -0.89 17.27
C ALA A 53 -10.25 -0.97 15.74
N PRO A 54 -9.48 -1.82 15.04
CA PRO A 54 -9.74 -2.09 13.63
C PRO A 54 -11.09 -2.81 13.46
N LEU A 55 -11.88 -2.40 12.46
CA LEU A 55 -13.23 -2.92 12.20
C LEU A 55 -13.35 -3.78 10.95
N GLY A 56 -12.27 -3.89 10.18
CA GLY A 56 -12.29 -4.63 8.93
C GLY A 56 -10.98 -4.49 8.16
N MET A 57 -10.98 -5.03 6.95
CA MET A 57 -9.83 -5.01 6.05
C MET A 57 -10.18 -4.38 4.70
N GLY A 58 -9.33 -3.51 4.16
CA GLY A 58 -9.36 -3.10 2.77
C GLY A 58 -8.53 -4.07 1.93
N ALA A 59 -9.04 -4.53 0.79
CA ALA A 59 -8.28 -5.41 -0.10
C ALA A 59 -8.76 -5.29 -1.55
N SER A 60 -7.88 -5.56 -2.51
CA SER A 60 -8.31 -5.79 -3.89
C SER A 60 -9.12 -7.08 -4.00
N LEU A 61 -10.15 -7.07 -4.85
CA LEU A 61 -11.07 -8.19 -5.04
C LEU A 61 -10.36 -9.54 -5.30
N PHE A 62 -9.21 -9.56 -5.98
CA PHE A 62 -8.48 -10.80 -6.25
C PHE A 62 -8.04 -11.56 -4.99
N TRP A 63 -7.88 -10.87 -3.84
CA TRP A 63 -7.53 -11.50 -2.56
C TRP A 63 -8.58 -12.53 -2.14
N THR A 64 -9.86 -12.29 -2.43
CA THR A 64 -10.94 -13.24 -2.08
C THR A 64 -10.90 -14.50 -2.94
N TYR A 65 -10.25 -14.45 -4.10
CA TYR A 65 -10.06 -15.56 -5.03
C TYR A 65 -8.66 -16.18 -4.93
N ASP A 66 -7.92 -15.88 -3.88
CA ASP A 66 -6.64 -16.52 -3.57
C ASP A 66 -6.74 -17.25 -2.22
N LYS A 67 -6.47 -18.55 -2.23
CA LYS A 67 -6.63 -19.40 -1.05
C LYS A 67 -5.70 -19.00 0.09
N VAL A 68 -4.48 -18.56 -0.21
CA VAL A 68 -3.49 -18.21 0.80
C VAL A 68 -3.85 -16.86 1.39
N TYR A 69 -4.16 -15.86 0.57
CA TYR A 69 -4.53 -14.53 1.04
C TYR A 69 -5.84 -14.54 1.83
N ALA A 70 -6.87 -15.25 1.36
CA ALA A 70 -8.11 -15.38 2.10
C ALA A 70 -7.90 -16.08 3.45
N ALA A 71 -7.19 -17.21 3.48
CA ALA A 71 -7.03 -18.00 4.70
C ALA A 71 -6.05 -17.40 5.71
N GLN A 72 -4.96 -16.78 5.26
CA GLN A 72 -3.92 -16.26 6.13
C GLN A 72 -4.00 -14.74 6.35
N GLY A 73 -4.58 -13.99 5.42
CA GLY A 73 -4.63 -12.53 5.50
C GLY A 73 -5.97 -11.98 5.96
N MET A 74 -7.07 -12.56 5.47
CA MET A 74 -8.42 -11.99 5.60
C MET A 74 -9.28 -12.68 6.66
N SER A 75 -8.90 -13.89 7.08
CA SER A 75 -9.70 -14.73 7.99
C SER A 75 -9.93 -14.16 9.38
N PHE A 76 -9.16 -13.15 9.78
CA PHE A 76 -9.35 -12.43 11.04
C PHE A 76 -10.57 -11.49 11.04
N PHE A 77 -11.10 -11.14 9.87
CA PHE A 77 -12.05 -10.06 9.70
C PHE A 77 -13.40 -10.58 9.20
N ASP A 78 -14.48 -10.24 9.89
CA ASP A 78 -15.84 -10.45 9.36
C ASP A 78 -16.20 -9.48 8.24
N SER A 79 -15.47 -8.36 8.17
CA SER A 79 -15.77 -7.22 7.30
C SER A 79 -14.60 -6.88 6.39
N VAL A 80 -14.84 -6.87 5.08
CA VAL A 80 -13.81 -6.63 4.07
C VAL A 80 -14.30 -5.68 2.98
N PHE A 81 -13.62 -4.54 2.85
CA PHE A 81 -13.85 -3.51 1.86
C PHE A 81 -13.10 -3.87 0.58
N LEU A 82 -13.85 -4.25 -0.47
CA LEU A 82 -13.30 -4.82 -1.70
C LEU A 82 -13.14 -3.74 -2.76
N ALA A 83 -11.90 -3.39 -3.07
CA ALA A 83 -11.57 -2.48 -4.17
C ALA A 83 -11.44 -3.23 -5.50
N PRO A 84 -11.50 -2.51 -6.65
CA PRO A 84 -11.13 -3.07 -7.94
C PRO A 84 -9.77 -3.78 -7.89
N ASN A 85 -9.57 -4.74 -8.79
CA ASN A 85 -8.30 -5.45 -8.86
C ASN A 85 -7.17 -4.47 -9.20
N ALA A 86 -6.27 -4.25 -8.24
CA ALA A 86 -4.97 -3.65 -8.51
C ALA A 86 -4.02 -4.70 -9.09
N ASP A 87 -2.92 -4.23 -9.70
CA ASP A 87 -1.82 -5.10 -10.12
C ASP A 87 -1.27 -5.84 -8.91
N GLY A 88 -1.52 -7.15 -8.84
CA GLY A 88 -1.16 -7.99 -7.71
C GLY A 88 -0.92 -9.41 -8.15
N GLN A 89 0.04 -10.07 -7.51
CA GLN A 89 0.34 -11.46 -7.80
C GLN A 89 -0.47 -12.38 -6.91
N ARG A 90 -1.04 -13.43 -7.51
CA ARG A 90 -1.76 -14.48 -6.80
C ARG A 90 -0.76 -15.58 -6.42
N VAL A 91 -0.85 -16.06 -5.20
CA VAL A 91 -0.08 -17.23 -4.72
C VAL A 91 -0.79 -18.51 -5.13
N GLN A 92 -2.09 -18.62 -4.83
CA GLN A 92 -2.88 -19.80 -5.14
C GLN A 92 -4.31 -19.42 -5.53
N SER A 93 -4.50 -19.21 -6.83
CA SER A 93 -5.81 -18.85 -7.40
C SER A 93 -6.88 -19.92 -7.15
N THR A 94 -8.12 -19.48 -7.01
CA THR A 94 -9.31 -20.31 -6.97
C THR A 94 -10.48 -19.64 -7.68
N ASN A 95 -11.47 -20.44 -8.10
CA ASN A 95 -12.70 -19.96 -8.73
C ASN A 95 -13.84 -19.76 -7.70
N LYS A 96 -13.54 -19.84 -6.40
CA LYS A 96 -14.50 -19.62 -5.32
C LYS A 96 -14.03 -18.44 -4.48
N SER A 97 -14.87 -17.42 -4.35
CA SER A 97 -14.60 -16.29 -3.46
C SER A 97 -14.73 -16.73 -2.01
N ALA A 98 -13.85 -16.21 -1.15
CA ALA A 98 -14.05 -16.25 0.30
C ALA A 98 -15.33 -15.49 0.69
N PRO A 99 -16.14 -16.04 1.62
CA PRO A 99 -17.32 -15.36 2.15
C PRO A 99 -16.95 -14.44 3.32
N PHE A 100 -17.67 -13.33 3.46
CA PHE A 100 -17.57 -12.39 4.58
C PHE A 100 -18.97 -11.95 5.01
N VAL A 101 -19.12 -11.54 6.27
CA VAL A 101 -20.42 -11.05 6.80
C VAL A 101 -20.79 -9.72 6.15
N PHE A 102 -19.79 -8.84 5.97
CA PHE A 102 -19.97 -7.54 5.35
C PHE A 102 -18.84 -7.28 4.34
N SER A 103 -19.19 -7.14 3.07
CA SER A 103 -18.20 -6.91 2.01
C SER A 103 -18.61 -5.82 1.01
N PRO A 104 -18.59 -4.54 1.41
CA PRO A 104 -18.92 -3.47 0.50
C PRO A 104 -17.88 -3.35 -0.62
N TYR A 105 -18.34 -3.02 -1.82
CA TYR A 105 -17.45 -2.70 -2.92
C TYR A 105 -17.01 -1.24 -2.84
N VAL A 106 -15.71 -1.01 -2.89
CA VAL A 106 -15.11 0.32 -2.74
C VAL A 106 -15.00 0.98 -4.11
N ILE A 107 -15.52 2.20 -4.23
CA ILE A 107 -15.35 3.03 -5.42
C ILE A 107 -14.89 4.44 -5.03
N PRO A 108 -14.05 5.09 -5.84
CA PRO A 108 -13.69 6.49 -5.61
C PRO A 108 -14.94 7.37 -5.63
N PHE A 109 -15.05 8.31 -4.69
CA PHE A 109 -16.19 9.23 -4.61
C PHE A 109 -16.37 10.06 -5.90
N ALA A 110 -15.29 10.38 -6.60
CA ALA A 110 -15.35 11.09 -7.88
C ALA A 110 -16.20 10.37 -8.94
N GLN A 111 -16.29 9.03 -8.89
CA GLN A 111 -17.14 8.24 -9.79
C GLN A 111 -18.64 8.40 -9.49
N LEU A 112 -19.00 8.91 -8.31
CA LEU A 112 -20.39 9.18 -7.97
C LEU A 112 -20.97 10.33 -8.80
N GLN A 113 -20.16 11.33 -9.15
CA GLN A 113 -20.60 12.51 -9.90
C GLN A 113 -21.20 12.13 -11.27
N ASP A 114 -20.77 11.00 -11.85
CA ASP A 114 -21.33 10.46 -13.10
C ASP A 114 -22.80 9.99 -12.93
N TYR A 115 -23.24 9.74 -11.70
CA TYR A 115 -24.57 9.20 -11.36
C TYR A 115 -25.47 10.18 -10.61
N GLU A 116 -24.96 11.34 -10.17
CA GLU A 116 -25.76 12.39 -9.52
C GLU A 116 -26.54 13.20 -10.58
N GLN A 117 -27.59 12.61 -11.16
CA GLN A 117 -28.59 13.38 -11.91
C GLN A 117 -29.64 13.97 -10.95
N PRO A 118 -29.90 15.30 -10.98
CA PRO A 118 -30.79 16.00 -10.04
C PRO A 118 -32.21 15.42 -9.98
N ASP A 119 -32.74 14.91 -11.09
CA ASP A 119 -34.12 14.43 -11.19
C ASP A 119 -34.27 12.91 -10.99
N THR A 120 -33.15 12.19 -10.84
CA THR A 120 -33.13 10.73 -10.76
C THR A 120 -32.25 10.30 -9.60
N ALA A 121 -32.60 10.73 -8.37
CA ALA A 121 -32.13 10.03 -7.17
C ALA A 121 -32.24 8.52 -7.43
N LEU A 122 -31.24 7.72 -7.02
CA LEU A 122 -31.29 6.25 -7.13
C LEU A 122 -32.48 5.75 -6.30
N ARG A 123 -33.69 5.80 -6.88
CA ARG A 123 -34.94 5.30 -6.31
C ARG A 123 -34.91 3.78 -6.20
N THR A 124 -33.95 3.16 -6.87
CA THR A 124 -33.66 1.75 -6.79
C THR A 124 -32.50 1.54 -5.82
N PRO A 125 -32.66 0.73 -4.77
CA PRO A 125 -31.55 0.35 -3.93
C PRO A 125 -30.47 -0.31 -4.78
N LEU A 126 -29.22 0.05 -4.54
CA LEU A 126 -28.09 -0.54 -5.23
C LEU A 126 -28.06 -2.05 -4.98
N PRO A 127 -27.73 -2.88 -5.99
CA PRO A 127 -27.77 -4.33 -5.85
C PRO A 127 -26.64 -4.89 -4.96
N LEU A 128 -25.75 -4.03 -4.47
CA LEU A 128 -24.67 -4.36 -3.56
C LEU A 128 -24.41 -3.19 -2.58
N ASN A 129 -23.82 -3.51 -1.44
CA ASN A 129 -23.30 -2.50 -0.50
C ASN A 129 -22.10 -1.79 -1.13
N LEU A 130 -22.07 -0.45 -1.07
CA LEU A 130 -20.96 0.36 -1.55
C LEU A 130 -20.26 1.08 -0.40
N ALA A 131 -18.96 1.30 -0.58
CA ALA A 131 -18.18 2.23 0.21
C ALA A 131 -17.51 3.23 -0.75
N PHE A 132 -17.52 4.50 -0.37
CA PHE A 132 -16.86 5.55 -1.15
C PHE A 132 -15.51 5.89 -0.54
N SER A 133 -14.49 5.98 -1.38
CA SER A 133 -13.13 6.33 -0.96
C SER A 133 -12.70 7.69 -1.48
N PHE A 134 -11.83 8.33 -0.69
CA PHE A 134 -11.02 9.47 -1.09
C PHE A 134 -9.56 9.11 -0.88
N ASP A 135 -8.69 9.62 -1.74
CA ASP A 135 -7.27 9.63 -1.46
C ASP A 135 -6.96 10.66 -0.37
N LEU A 136 -5.78 10.56 0.24
CA LEU A 136 -5.34 11.56 1.21
C LEU A 136 -5.25 12.93 0.54
N PHE A 137 -5.97 13.90 1.09
CA PHE A 137 -6.02 15.25 0.54
C PHE A 137 -4.65 15.94 0.62
N PRO A 138 -4.23 16.64 -0.45
CA PRO A 138 -2.93 17.32 -0.50
C PRO A 138 -2.87 18.55 0.41
N ASP A 139 -4.01 19.20 0.64
CA ASP A 139 -4.17 20.43 1.41
C ASP A 139 -5.59 20.51 2.01
N GLU A 140 -5.79 21.53 2.85
CA GLU A 140 -7.03 21.77 3.58
C GLU A 140 -8.18 22.19 2.64
N ASP A 141 -7.88 22.98 1.60
CA ASP A 141 -8.87 23.42 0.61
C ASP A 141 -9.50 22.23 -0.11
N ALA A 142 -8.70 21.26 -0.57
CA ALA A 142 -9.20 20.04 -1.20
C ALA A 142 -10.02 19.15 -0.25
N MET A 143 -9.67 19.15 1.04
CA MET A 143 -10.44 18.44 2.07
C MET A 143 -11.79 19.13 2.32
N GLU A 144 -11.80 20.46 2.42
CA GLU A 144 -13.03 21.24 2.62
C GLU A 144 -13.99 21.08 1.45
N GLU A 145 -13.48 21.11 0.20
CA GLU A 145 -14.27 20.84 -0.99
C GLU A 145 -14.91 19.44 -0.96
N ALA A 146 -14.17 18.43 -0.50
CA ALA A 146 -14.70 17.07 -0.36
C ALA A 146 -15.78 16.97 0.73
N VAL A 147 -15.57 17.60 1.89
CA VAL A 147 -16.57 17.66 2.98
C VAL A 147 -17.86 18.34 2.50
N ASP A 148 -17.72 19.43 1.76
CA ASP A 148 -18.82 20.16 1.15
C ASP A 148 -19.57 19.34 0.10
N ALA A 149 -18.87 18.52 -0.69
CA ALA A 149 -19.48 17.62 -1.66
C ALA A 149 -20.28 16.51 -0.97
N ILE A 150 -19.70 15.88 0.07
CA ILE A 150 -20.38 14.86 0.88
C ILE A 150 -21.64 15.44 1.55
N SER A 151 -21.54 16.65 2.12
CA SER A 151 -22.64 17.29 2.84
C SER A 151 -23.80 17.68 1.93
N ARG A 152 -23.51 17.97 0.65
CA ARG A 152 -24.51 18.28 -0.38
C ARG A 152 -25.06 17.04 -1.09
N SER A 153 -24.41 15.89 -0.94
CA SER A 153 -24.88 14.65 -1.55
C SER A 153 -26.22 14.24 -0.93
N TRP A 154 -27.09 13.69 -1.76
CA TRP A 154 -28.39 13.17 -1.37
C TRP A 154 -28.31 11.73 -0.81
N ILE A 155 -27.11 11.15 -0.81
CA ILE A 155 -26.86 9.78 -0.34
C ILE A 155 -26.73 9.75 1.19
N PRO A 156 -27.49 8.90 1.90
CA PRO A 156 -27.27 8.69 3.31
C PRO A 156 -26.02 7.85 3.55
N PHE A 157 -25.07 8.37 4.35
CA PHE A 157 -23.89 7.64 4.77
C PHE A 157 -24.11 6.98 6.14
N ALA A 158 -23.70 5.72 6.26
CA ALA A 158 -23.74 4.99 7.53
C ALA A 158 -22.42 5.17 8.30
N ASP A 159 -22.50 5.28 9.63
CA ASP A 159 -21.33 5.11 10.48
C ASP A 159 -21.00 3.63 10.60
N LEU A 160 -19.79 3.24 10.21
CA LEU A 160 -19.32 1.87 10.29
C LEU A 160 -19.44 1.29 11.70
N LYS A 161 -19.28 2.10 12.75
CA LYS A 161 -19.37 1.61 14.13
C LYS A 161 -20.77 1.14 14.53
N ASN A 162 -21.80 1.59 13.81
CA ASN A 162 -23.17 1.14 14.06
C ASN A 162 -23.42 -0.28 13.58
N GLY A 163 -22.66 -0.75 12.59
CA GLY A 163 -22.71 -2.13 12.12
C GLY A 163 -22.09 -3.12 13.12
N SER A 164 -22.40 -4.40 12.93
CA SER A 164 -21.78 -5.49 13.68
C SER A 164 -20.51 -5.92 12.96
N HIS A 165 -19.36 -5.65 13.58
CA HIS A 165 -18.05 -5.96 13.02
C HIS A 165 -17.22 -6.69 14.08
N GLU A 166 -16.56 -7.78 13.69
CA GLU A 166 -15.61 -8.48 14.54
C GLU A 166 -14.28 -8.65 13.81
N VAL A 167 -13.20 -8.38 14.55
CA VAL A 167 -11.83 -8.71 14.18
C VAL A 167 -11.24 -9.55 15.30
N ARG A 168 -10.83 -10.78 15.00
CA ARG A 168 -10.40 -11.74 16.01
C ARG A 168 -9.09 -12.40 15.64
N THR A 169 -8.14 -12.36 16.56
CA THR A 169 -6.89 -13.14 16.55
C THR A 169 -6.94 -14.17 17.68
N ASP A 170 -5.87 -14.96 17.84
CA ASP A 170 -5.74 -15.88 18.98
C ASP A 170 -5.64 -15.15 20.35
N ARG A 171 -5.26 -13.87 20.34
CA ARG A 171 -4.90 -13.12 21.56
C ARG A 171 -5.81 -11.94 21.87
N VAL A 172 -6.50 -11.41 20.85
CA VAL A 172 -7.37 -10.25 20.99
C VAL A 172 -8.63 -10.38 20.15
N ALA A 173 -9.75 -9.92 20.68
CA ALA A 173 -11.00 -9.74 19.94
C ALA A 173 -11.44 -8.28 19.98
N VAL A 174 -11.64 -7.69 18.82
CA VAL A 174 -12.14 -6.33 18.64
C VAL A 174 -13.54 -6.40 18.04
N GLN A 175 -14.48 -5.69 18.64
CA GLN A 175 -15.89 -5.74 18.24
C GLN A 175 -16.46 -4.33 18.13
N SER A 176 -17.35 -4.16 17.15
CA SER A 176 -18.20 -2.99 17.04
C SER A 176 -19.66 -3.42 16.96
N SER A 177 -20.52 -2.74 17.71
CA SER A 177 -21.97 -2.92 17.63
C SER A 177 -22.70 -1.72 18.18
N GLY A 178 -23.68 -1.19 17.45
CA GLY A 178 -24.53 -0.09 17.92
C GLY A 178 -23.76 1.17 18.30
N GLY A 179 -22.64 1.44 17.62
CA GLY A 179 -21.79 2.61 17.85
C GLY A 179 -20.75 2.42 18.96
N SER A 180 -20.79 1.30 19.69
CA SER A 180 -19.83 0.98 20.75
C SER A 180 -18.67 0.15 20.22
N LEU A 181 -17.46 0.48 20.66
CA LEU A 181 -16.24 -0.28 20.38
C LEU A 181 -15.81 -1.06 21.62
N LEU A 182 -15.46 -2.33 21.43
CA LEU A 182 -14.95 -3.20 22.49
C LEU A 182 -13.61 -3.83 22.08
N ILE A 183 -12.69 -3.93 23.04
CA ILE A 183 -11.46 -4.71 22.93
C ILE A 183 -11.47 -5.72 24.08
N ASP A 184 -11.42 -7.01 23.76
CA ASP A 184 -11.57 -8.14 24.70
C ASP A 184 -12.82 -8.02 25.58
N GLY A 185 -13.94 -7.61 24.97
CA GLY A 185 -15.23 -7.41 25.64
C GLY A 185 -15.28 -6.19 26.57
N LYS A 186 -14.20 -5.40 26.67
CA LYS A 186 -14.17 -4.17 27.46
C LYS A 186 -14.49 -2.98 26.57
N PRO A 187 -15.42 -2.09 26.98
CA PRO A 187 -15.68 -0.86 26.24
C PRO A 187 -14.42 -0.01 26.09
N LEU A 188 -14.18 0.49 24.88
CA LEU A 188 -13.08 1.38 24.55
C LEU A 188 -13.48 2.84 24.77
N ASP A 189 -12.74 3.55 25.61
CA ASP A 189 -12.96 4.98 25.86
C ASP A 189 -12.22 5.82 24.80
N ILE A 190 -12.92 6.07 23.69
CA ILE A 190 -12.40 6.76 22.51
C ILE A 190 -11.78 8.13 22.83
N GLY A 191 -12.29 8.84 23.84
CA GLY A 191 -11.85 10.21 24.18
C GLY A 191 -10.58 10.31 25.04
N LYS A 192 -10.10 9.21 25.65
CA LYS A 192 -8.95 9.25 26.57
C LYS A 192 -7.62 8.82 25.97
N HIS A 193 -7.61 8.29 24.74
CA HIS A 193 -6.41 7.74 24.12
C HIS A 193 -5.65 8.74 23.22
N GLU A 194 -6.01 10.02 23.22
CA GLU A 194 -5.26 11.07 22.53
C GLU A 194 -3.99 11.41 23.33
N GLN A 195 -2.83 10.90 22.89
CA GLN A 195 -1.54 11.37 23.38
C GLN A 195 -1.15 12.64 22.63
N THR A 196 -0.90 13.73 23.35
CA THR A 196 -0.52 15.03 22.79
C THR A 196 0.76 14.93 21.97
N VAL A 197 0.73 15.45 20.74
CA VAL A 197 1.89 15.54 19.84
C VAL A 197 2.91 16.52 20.43
N ASP A 198 4.17 16.11 20.55
CA ASP A 198 5.26 17.05 20.82
C ASP A 198 5.43 17.99 19.61
N GLU A 199 5.04 19.25 19.80
CA GLU A 199 5.07 20.33 18.80
C GLU A 199 6.49 20.57 18.24
N ASN A 200 7.54 20.10 18.93
CA ASN A 200 8.94 20.30 18.52
C ASN A 200 9.48 19.24 17.55
N TYR A 201 8.64 18.34 17.04
CA TYR A 201 9.13 17.36 16.07
C TYR A 201 9.34 17.98 14.70
N ALA A 202 10.59 18.27 14.38
CA ALA A 202 11.00 18.64 13.04
C ALA A 202 10.69 17.50 12.06
N TYR A 203 9.61 17.67 11.29
CA TYR A 203 9.32 16.84 10.13
C TYR A 203 10.43 17.03 9.10
N THR A 204 11.44 16.16 9.13
CA THR A 204 12.13 15.85 7.89
C THR A 204 11.16 15.02 7.08
N ALA A 205 10.48 15.67 6.13
CA ALA A 205 9.93 14.97 4.98
C ALA A 205 10.97 13.93 4.61
N ALA A 206 10.60 12.65 4.58
CA ALA A 206 11.45 11.67 3.93
C ALA A 206 11.70 12.27 2.56
N ALA A 207 12.91 12.80 2.36
CA ALA A 207 13.27 13.43 1.10
C ALA A 207 12.78 12.45 0.06
N LYS A 208 12.10 12.92 -0.99
CA LYS A 208 11.91 12.08 -2.18
C LYS A 208 13.31 11.56 -2.47
N ILE A 209 13.62 10.34 -2.01
CA ILE A 209 14.76 9.57 -2.45
C ILE A 209 14.26 9.20 -3.82
N SER A 210 14.38 10.18 -4.70
CA SER A 210 14.13 10.04 -6.10
C SER A 210 15.04 8.87 -6.42
N PHE A 211 14.42 7.75 -6.77
CA PHE A 211 15.13 6.55 -7.17
C PHE A 211 16.17 6.88 -8.25
N SER A 212 16.07 8.03 -8.93
CA SER A 212 17.11 8.65 -9.74
C SER A 212 18.50 8.77 -9.08
N LYS A 213 18.62 9.01 -7.76
CA LYS A 213 19.93 9.04 -7.07
C LYS A 213 20.50 7.65 -6.80
N LEU A 214 19.66 6.67 -6.44
CA LEU A 214 20.11 5.28 -6.26
C LEU A 214 20.41 4.61 -7.61
N PHE A 215 19.61 4.86 -8.65
CA PHE A 215 19.89 4.42 -10.02
C PHE A 215 21.06 5.21 -10.65
N GLY A 216 21.30 6.46 -10.26
CA GLY A 216 22.43 7.26 -10.73
C GLY A 216 23.78 6.71 -10.24
N ILE A 217 23.87 6.28 -8.98
CA ILE A 217 25.08 5.68 -8.42
C ILE A 217 25.36 4.31 -9.05
N GLN A 218 24.32 3.50 -9.28
CA GLN A 218 24.46 2.21 -9.96
C GLN A 218 24.89 2.37 -11.43
N ASN A 219 24.33 3.35 -12.14
CA ASN A 219 24.71 3.70 -13.51
C ASN A 219 26.16 4.23 -13.59
N GLN A 220 26.60 5.00 -12.58
CA GLN A 220 27.95 5.56 -12.52
C GLN A 220 29.02 4.48 -12.27
N ILE A 221 28.75 3.50 -11.39
CA ILE A 221 29.67 2.37 -11.18
C ILE A 221 29.80 1.54 -12.47
N LEU A 222 28.70 1.29 -13.15
CA LEU A 222 28.70 0.54 -14.42
C LEU A 222 29.47 1.28 -15.52
N MET A 223 29.29 2.60 -15.62
CA MET A 223 30.00 3.45 -16.58
C MET A 223 31.50 3.51 -16.28
N VAL A 224 31.93 3.55 -15.01
CA VAL A 224 33.35 3.49 -14.63
C VAL A 224 33.96 2.14 -15.02
N ILE A 225 33.26 1.03 -14.78
CA ILE A 225 33.73 -0.32 -15.15
C ILE A 225 33.88 -0.46 -16.67
N ILE A 226 32.90 0.00 -17.44
CA ILE A 226 32.94 -0.02 -18.91
C ILE A 226 34.05 0.92 -19.44
N GLY A 227 34.20 2.11 -18.85
CA GLY A 227 35.26 3.05 -19.21
C GLY A 227 36.66 2.47 -18.94
N ALA A 228 36.84 1.81 -17.80
CA ALA A 228 38.09 1.15 -17.44
C ALA A 228 38.40 -0.02 -18.38
N SER A 229 37.40 -0.87 -18.70
CA SER A 229 37.59 -2.00 -19.61
C SER A 229 37.92 -1.56 -21.04
N LEU A 230 37.24 -0.53 -21.56
CA LEU A 230 37.55 0.08 -22.86
C LEU A 230 38.95 0.70 -22.89
N THR A 231 39.39 1.32 -21.79
CA THR A 231 40.74 1.90 -21.69
C THR A 231 41.80 0.80 -21.77
N VAL A 232 41.62 -0.31 -21.05
CA VAL A 232 42.53 -1.47 -21.11
C VAL A 232 42.53 -2.09 -22.51
N PHE A 233 41.37 -2.26 -23.13
CA PHE A 233 41.25 -2.75 -24.51
C PHE A 233 41.94 -1.82 -25.52
N GLY A 234 41.75 -0.51 -25.39
CA GLY A 234 42.40 0.50 -26.23
C GLY A 234 43.92 0.46 -26.09
N LEU A 235 44.44 0.27 -24.87
CA LEU A 235 45.86 0.09 -24.61
C LEU A 235 46.42 -1.16 -25.30
N PHE A 236 45.71 -2.29 -25.21
CA PHE A 236 46.11 -3.51 -25.90
C PHE A 236 46.10 -3.35 -27.42
N LEU A 237 45.07 -2.70 -27.98
CA LEU A 237 45.00 -2.40 -29.41
C LEU A 237 46.13 -1.45 -29.84
N PHE A 238 46.47 -0.46 -29.03
CA PHE A 238 47.58 0.46 -29.34
C PHE A 238 48.94 -0.22 -29.30
N ILE A 239 49.19 -1.07 -28.30
CA ILE A 239 50.42 -1.89 -28.21
C ILE A 239 50.48 -2.87 -29.39
N GLY A 240 49.36 -3.53 -29.69
CA GLY A 240 49.21 -4.44 -30.82
C GLY A 240 49.48 -3.75 -32.15
N TYR A 241 48.85 -2.60 -32.39
CA TYR A 241 49.05 -1.77 -33.58
C TYR A 241 50.50 -1.31 -33.70
N ARG A 242 51.11 -0.85 -32.61
CA ARG A 242 52.52 -0.41 -32.61
C ARG A 242 53.48 -1.57 -32.89
N ARG A 243 53.24 -2.76 -32.31
CA ARG A 243 54.02 -3.98 -32.58
C ARG A 243 53.83 -4.47 -34.01
N TYR A 244 52.60 -4.45 -34.51
CA TYR A 244 52.25 -4.78 -35.89
C TYR A 244 52.98 -3.88 -36.89
N ARG A 245 52.94 -2.55 -36.67
CA ARG A 245 53.66 -1.58 -37.50
C ARG A 245 55.17 -1.80 -37.51
N ARG A 246 55.78 -2.13 -36.36
CA ARG A 246 57.23 -2.42 -36.29
C ARG A 246 57.62 -3.71 -37.02
N LYS A 247 56.75 -4.73 -37.06
CA LYS A 247 57.07 -6.00 -37.73
C LYS A 247 56.88 -5.94 -39.26
N PHE A 248 55.90 -5.19 -39.75
CA PHE A 248 55.48 -5.29 -41.15
C PHE A 248 55.71 -4.03 -42.01
N LEU A 249 55.89 -2.85 -41.41
CA LEU A 249 56.09 -1.59 -42.16
C LEU A 249 57.53 -1.05 -42.17
N TYR A 250 58.47 -1.71 -41.49
CA TYR A 250 59.91 -1.31 -41.49
C TYR A 250 60.84 -2.33 -42.15
N ARG A 251 60.29 -3.25 -42.95
CA ARG A 251 61.05 -4.18 -43.81
C ARG A 251 60.58 -4.14 -45.27
N GLY A 252 60.15 -2.97 -45.72
CA GLY A 252 59.84 -2.67 -47.11
C GLY A 252 60.13 -1.19 -47.36
N GLY A 253 61.35 -0.90 -47.80
CA GLY A 253 61.73 0.48 -48.15
C GLY A 253 63.20 0.82 -47.99
N ARG A 254 64.10 0.07 -48.63
CA ARG A 254 65.36 0.64 -49.11
C ARG A 254 65.73 -0.06 -50.42
N HIS A 255 65.29 0.53 -51.52
CA HIS A 255 65.82 0.30 -52.86
C HIS A 255 67.18 1.01 -52.99
N ASP A 256 68.12 0.26 -53.57
CA ASP A 256 69.22 0.61 -54.48
C ASP A 256 70.34 1.59 -54.08
N ALA A 257 71.59 1.09 -54.12
CA ALA A 257 72.75 1.70 -54.79
C ALA A 257 74.00 0.79 -54.68
N LEU A 258 74.23 -0.04 -55.70
CA LEU A 258 75.47 -0.25 -56.47
C LEU A 258 75.34 -1.51 -57.34
#